data_AF-A0A148I0J9-F1
#
_entry.id   AF-A0A148I0J9-F1
#
_cell.length_a   1.000
_cell.length_b   1.000
_cell.length_c   1.000
_cell.angle_alpha   90.00
_cell.angle_beta   90.00
_cell.angle_gamma   90.00
#
_symmetry.space_group_name_H-M   'P 1'
#
loop_
_entity.id
_entity.type
_entity.pdbx_description
1 polymer ?
#
loop_
_entity_poly.entity_id
_entity_poly.type
_entity_poly.pdbx_seq_one_letter_code
_entity_poly.pdbx_strand_id
1 'polypeptide(L)' 'MLNEHYDVTTAAYAVGYESLSHFSREYSRMFGESPKRDIARLRKSVDQL' A
#
# COMPACT_ATOMS: atom_id res chain seq x y z
N MET A 1 -18.59 8.85 -3.38
CA MET A 1 -17.37 9.00 -4.21
C MET A 1 -16.26 9.45 -3.27
N LEU A 2 -15.07 8.81 -3.34
CA LEU A 2 -13.95 8.86 -2.37
C LEU A 2 -14.09 7.98 -1.11
N ASN A 3 -14.52 6.72 -1.27
CA ASN A 3 -14.06 5.67 -0.35
C ASN A 3 -12.78 5.07 -0.92
N GLU A 4 -11.76 5.92 -1.08
CA GLU A 4 -10.43 5.52 -1.55
C GLU A 4 -9.76 4.70 -0.45
N HIS A 5 -10.15 3.44 -0.37
CA HIS A 5 -9.16 2.41 -0.16
C HIS A 5 -8.13 2.60 -1.27
N TYR A 6 -7.10 3.45 -1.08
CA TYR A 6 -5.75 3.25 -1.61
C TYR A 6 -5.41 1.79 -1.31
N ASP A 7 -5.88 0.90 -2.17
CA ASP A 7 -5.77 -0.52 -2.01
C ASP A 7 -4.39 -0.87 -2.52
N VAL A 8 -3.68 -1.68 -1.74
CA VAL A 8 -2.35 -2.19 -2.07
C VAL A 8 -2.39 -2.81 -3.47
N THR A 9 -3.51 -3.44 -3.83
CA THR A 9 -3.80 -4.01 -5.14
C THR A 9 -3.67 -2.99 -6.27
N THR A 10 -4.38 -1.86 -6.18
CA THR A 10 -4.34 -0.82 -7.22
C THR A 10 -2.94 -0.21 -7.34
N ALA A 11 -2.29 0.06 -6.20
CA ALA A 11 -0.93 0.58 -6.20
C ALA A 11 0.07 -0.40 -6.85
N ALA A 12 -0.06 -1.70 -6.56
CA ALA A 12 0.79 -2.74 -7.15
C ALA A 12 0.67 -2.77 -8.67
N TYR A 13 -0.55 -2.78 -9.21
CA TYR A 13 -0.76 -2.80 -10.65
C TYR A 13 -0.35 -1.48 -11.32
N ALA A 14 -0.59 -0.34 -10.68
CA ALA A 14 -0.21 0.97 -11.22
C ALA A 14 1.30 1.13 -11.43
N VAL A 15 2.11 0.48 -10.60
CA VAL A 15 3.58 0.51 -10.73
C VAL A 15 4.15 -0.70 -11.49
N GLY A 16 3.29 -1.50 -12.13
CA GLY A 16 3.68 -2.54 -13.08
C GLY A 16 3.87 -3.94 -12.49
N TYR A 17 3.44 -4.21 -11.25
CA TYR A 17 3.47 -5.57 -10.72
C TYR A 17 2.28 -6.37 -11.19
N GLU A 18 2.54 -7.56 -11.73
CA GLU A 18 1.50 -8.51 -12.15
C GLU A 18 0.93 -9.34 -10.97
N SER A 19 1.56 -9.26 -9.79
CA SER A 19 1.17 -10.04 -8.61
C SER A 19 1.30 -9.23 -7.32
N LEU A 20 0.19 -9.15 -6.58
CA LEU A 20 0.12 -8.51 -5.26
C LEU A 20 1.09 -9.16 -4.25
N SER A 21 1.28 -10.46 -4.34
CA SER A 21 2.21 -11.20 -3.47
C SER A 21 3.67 -10.87 -3.79
N HIS A 22 3.99 -10.66 -5.06
CA HIS A 22 5.34 -10.20 -5.46
C HIS A 22 5.60 -8.79 -4.97
N PHE A 23 4.68 -7.86 -5.23
CA PHE A 23 4.72 -6.48 -4.74
C PHE A 23 4.92 -6.44 -3.23
N SER A 24 4.12 -7.19 -2.46
CA SER A 24 4.17 -7.16 -0.99
C SER A 24 5.50 -7.65 -0.42
N ARG A 25 6.13 -8.65 -1.06
CA ARG A 25 7.44 -9.16 -0.64
C ARG A 25 8.55 -8.16 -0.89
N GLU A 26 8.61 -7.59 -2.09
CA GLU A 26 9.63 -6.59 -2.43
C GLU A 26 9.45 -5.30 -1.61
N TYR A 27 8.20 -4.85 -1.44
CA TYR A 27 7.89 -3.73 -0.57
C TYR A 27 8.39 -3.98 0.86
N SER A 28 8.10 -5.14 1.45
CA SER A 28 8.55 -5.45 2.81
C SER A 28 10.07 -5.56 2.91
N ARG A 29 10.76 -6.01 1.86
CA ARG A 29 12.24 -6.03 1.80
C ARG A 29 12.83 -4.64 1.75
N MET A 30 12.23 -3.73 0.99
CA MET A 30 12.72 -2.36 0.81
C MET A 30 12.37 -1.45 1.98
N PHE A 31 11.17 -1.60 2.57
CA PHE A 31 10.61 -0.65 3.55
C PHE A 31 10.44 -1.24 4.96
N GLY A 32 10.71 -2.54 5.15
CA GLY A 32 10.68 -3.19 6.46
C GLY A 32 9.29 -3.49 7.02
N GLU A 33 8.23 -3.09 6.33
CA GLU A 33 6.84 -3.26 6.75
C GLU A 33 5.95 -3.67 5.57
N SER A 34 4.83 -4.32 5.87
CA SER A 34 3.87 -4.66 4.81
C SER A 34 3.18 -3.40 4.27
N PRO A 35 2.90 -3.31 2.96
CA PRO A 35 2.28 -2.13 2.36
C PRO A 35 0.88 -1.84 2.93
N LYS A 36 0.14 -2.87 3.35
CA LYS A 36 -1.17 -2.71 4.02
C LYS A 36 -1.04 -1.97 5.35
N ARG A 37 -0.02 -2.30 6.16
CA ARG A 37 0.23 -1.64 7.44
C ARG A 37 0.71 -0.22 7.25
N ASP A 38 1.56 0.03 6.26
CA ASP A 38 2.06 1.38 6.00
C ASP A 38 0.96 2.32 5.50
N ILE A 39 0.12 1.87 4.57
CA ILE A 39 -1.07 2.64 4.14
C ILE A 39 -2.02 2.93 5.31
N ALA A 40 -2.25 1.95 6.19
CA ALA A 40 -3.09 2.17 7.37
C ALA A 40 -2.51 3.23 8.32
N ARG A 41 -1.17 3.29 8.45
CA ARG A 41 -0.47 4.32 9.23
C ARG A 41 -0.58 5.70 8.56
N LEU A 42 -0.37 5.78 7.24
CA LEU A 42 -0.49 7.01 6.47
C LEU A 42 -1.90 7.60 6.56
N ARG A 43 -2.95 6.77 6.47
CA ARG A 43 -4.34 7.22 6.66
C ARG A 43 -4.55 7.85 8.03
N LYS A 44 -4.10 7.17 9.10
CA LYS A 44 -4.22 7.71 10.46
C LYS A 44 -3.50 9.05 10.64
N SER A 45 -2.35 9.24 10.00
CA SER A 45 -1.65 10.53 10.07
C SER A 45 -2.36 11.63 9.28
N VAL A 46 -3.02 11.30 8.18
CA VAL A 46 -3.80 12.28 7.39
C VAL A 46 -5.08 12.67 8.13
N ASP A 47 -5.77 11.71 8.78
CA ASP A 47 -6.98 11.97 9.57
C ASP A 47 -6.73 12.84 10.82
N GLN A 48 -5.46 13.04 11.21
CA GLN A 48 -5.06 13.85 12.37
C GLN A 48 -4.69 15.30 12.00
N LEU A 49 -4.79 15.68 10.73
CA LEU A 49 -4.57 17.03 10.21
C LEU A 49 -5.91 17.71 9.89
#